data_AF-A0A0S9RBI0-F1
#
_entry.id   AF-A0A0S9RBI0-F1
#
_cell.length_a   1.000
_cell.length_b   1.000
_cell.length_c   1.000
_cell.angle_alpha   90.00
_cell.angle_beta   90.00
_cell.angle_gamma   90.00
#
_symmetry.space_group_name_H-M   'P 1'
#
loop_
_entity.id
_entity.type
_entity.pdbx_description
1 polymer ?
#
loop_
_entity_poly.entity_id
_entity_poly.type
_entity_poly.pdbx_seq_one_letter_code
_entity_poly.pdbx_strand_id
1 'polypeptide(L)'
;MGTEEAARGGDDRSVFDRFVESAESVVTRAPFFLVCAGIVVAWAVSLPLWADLKAWQVAIHTVASVQSLFLLALLENAGRRAEEASQEKLNVIAEALADLMESRARDDERLGESVQRLRDAVGLEDRH
;
A
#
# COMPACT_ATOMS: atom_id res chain seq x y z
N MET A 1 11.39 -52.79 8.61
CA MET A 1 10.20 -52.04 9.07
C MET A 1 10.58 -50.58 9.08
N GLY A 2 10.06 -49.81 8.13
CA GLY A 2 10.48 -48.43 7.88
C GLY A 2 10.68 -48.17 6.40
N THR A 3 9.59 -47.79 5.71
CA THR A 3 9.49 -46.72 4.70
C THR A 3 8.07 -46.76 4.12
N GLU A 4 7.09 -46.38 4.94
CA GLU A 4 5.74 -46.02 4.49
C GLU A 4 5.61 -44.48 4.54
N GLU A 5 6.38 -43.76 3.70
CA GLU A 5 6.32 -42.27 3.69
C GLU A 5 6.23 -41.63 2.31
N ALA A 6 6.15 -42.38 1.21
CA ALA A 6 6.05 -41.80 -0.11
C ALA A 6 4.61 -41.90 -0.65
N ALA A 7 3.82 -40.84 -0.48
CA ALA A 7 2.78 -40.35 -1.40
C ALA A 7 1.48 -39.89 -0.72
N ARG A 8 1.52 -38.80 0.05
CA ARG A 8 0.33 -37.94 0.29
C ARG A 8 0.72 -36.47 0.42
N GLY A 9 1.29 -35.92 -0.65
CA GLY A 9 1.68 -34.51 -0.71
C GLY A 9 1.60 -33.94 -2.12
N GLY A 10 0.59 -34.35 -2.88
CA GLY A 10 0.31 -33.85 -4.22
C GLY A 10 -0.95 -33.01 -4.22
N ASP A 11 -0.81 -31.78 -4.73
CA ASP A 11 -1.86 -31.02 -5.41
C ASP A 11 -2.73 -29.98 -4.66
N ASP A 12 -2.20 -29.36 -3.58
CA ASP A 12 -2.83 -28.13 -3.02
C ASP A 12 -1.91 -26.89 -3.05
N ARG A 13 -0.66 -27.03 -3.51
CA ARG A 13 0.31 -25.92 -3.57
C ARG A 13 0.28 -25.13 -4.88
N SER A 14 -0.44 -25.55 -5.91
CA SER A 14 -0.33 -24.93 -7.26
C SER A 14 -1.30 -23.77 -7.53
N VAL A 15 -2.44 -23.73 -6.84
CA VAL A 15 -3.43 -22.65 -7.01
C VAL A 15 -3.15 -21.48 -6.07
N PHE A 16 -2.75 -21.77 -4.83
CA PHE A 16 -2.40 -20.75 -3.85
C PHE A 16 -1.04 -20.13 -4.16
N ASP A 17 0.01 -20.90 -4.44
CA ASP A 17 1.33 -20.30 -4.75
C ASP A 17 1.28 -19.48 -6.05
N ARG A 18 0.49 -19.89 -7.05
CA ARG A 18 0.28 -19.09 -8.28
C ARG A 18 -0.60 -17.86 -8.06
N PHE A 19 -1.51 -17.91 -7.08
CA PHE A 19 -2.26 -16.74 -6.62
C PHE A 19 -1.34 -15.78 -5.83
N VAL A 20 -0.44 -16.31 -5.01
CA VAL A 20 0.57 -15.55 -4.25
C VAL A 20 1.59 -14.91 -5.18
N GLU A 21 2.08 -15.63 -6.18
CA GLU A 21 3.04 -15.12 -7.17
C GLU A 21 2.39 -14.13 -8.15
N SER A 22 1.10 -14.32 -8.47
CA SER A 22 0.30 -13.26 -9.12
C SER A 22 0.08 -12.06 -8.20
N ALA A 23 -0.17 -12.28 -6.90
CA ALA A 23 -0.41 -11.20 -5.94
C ALA A 23 0.84 -10.37 -5.66
N GLU A 24 2.03 -10.97 -5.64
CA GLU A 24 3.31 -10.26 -5.48
C GLU A 24 3.63 -9.38 -6.70
N SER A 25 3.30 -9.82 -7.92
CA SER A 25 3.48 -8.98 -9.11
C SER A 25 2.40 -7.89 -9.25
N VAL A 26 1.36 -7.90 -8.40
CA VAL A 26 0.18 -7.02 -8.51
C VAL A 26 0.28 -5.69 -7.78
N VAL A 27 1.22 -5.58 -6.86
CA VAL A 27 1.28 -4.43 -5.94
C VAL A 27 1.75 -3.14 -6.61
N THR A 28 2.36 -3.19 -7.80
CA THR A 28 2.85 -2.00 -8.52
C THR A 28 2.06 -1.74 -9.81
N ARG A 29 0.89 -1.11 -9.66
CA ARG A 29 0.20 -0.24 -10.65
C ARG A 29 -0.47 -0.87 -11.89
N ALA A 30 -0.06 -2.03 -12.42
CA ALA A 30 -0.57 -2.55 -13.71
C ALA A 30 -1.75 -3.55 -13.63
N PRO A 31 -1.75 -4.56 -12.74
CA PRO A 31 -2.78 -5.61 -12.79
C PRO A 31 -4.00 -5.32 -11.92
N PHE A 32 -3.91 -4.34 -11.02
CA PHE A 32 -5.08 -3.74 -10.40
C PHE A 32 -6.08 -3.24 -11.47
N PHE A 33 -5.56 -2.52 -12.47
CA PHE A 33 -6.34 -2.05 -13.60
C PHE A 33 -6.90 -3.22 -14.43
N LEU A 34 -6.14 -4.30 -14.61
CA LEU A 34 -6.60 -5.49 -15.31
C LEU A 34 -7.73 -6.23 -14.58
N VAL A 35 -7.70 -6.28 -13.24
CA VAL A 35 -8.80 -6.87 -12.45
C VAL A 35 -10.06 -6.02 -12.59
N CYS A 36 -9.94 -4.71 -12.45
CA CYS A 36 -11.06 -3.77 -12.63
C CYS A 36 -11.64 -3.84 -14.05
N ALA A 37 -10.78 -3.80 -15.06
CA ALA A 37 -11.16 -3.94 -16.45
C ALA A 37 -11.76 -5.33 -16.73
N GLY A 38 -11.22 -6.39 -16.13
CA GLY A 38 -11.73 -7.75 -16.24
C GLY A 38 -13.15 -7.90 -15.69
N ILE A 39 -13.46 -7.27 -14.55
CA ILE A 39 -14.80 -7.22 -13.98
C ILE A 39 -15.77 -6.48 -14.92
N VAL A 40 -15.35 -5.33 -15.47
CA VAL A 40 -16.17 -4.56 -16.44
C VAL A 40 -16.40 -5.34 -17.73
N VAL A 41 -15.39 -6.05 -18.24
CA VAL A 41 -15.49 -6.89 -19.45
C VAL A 41 -16.39 -8.09 -19.19
N ALA A 42 -16.24 -8.78 -18.06
CA ALA A 42 -17.10 -9.89 -17.67
C ALA A 42 -18.58 -9.44 -17.58
N TRP A 43 -18.82 -8.25 -17.02
CA TRP A 43 -20.14 -7.63 -17.01
C TRP A 43 -20.63 -7.31 -18.44
N ALA A 44 -19.80 -6.72 -19.29
CA ALA A 44 -20.16 -6.39 -20.67
C ALA A 44 -20.52 -7.64 -21.49
N VAL A 45 -19.83 -8.76 -21.27
CA VAL A 45 -20.12 -10.05 -21.92
C VAL A 45 -21.44 -10.67 -21.44
N SER A 46 -21.97 -10.25 -20.28
CA SER A 46 -23.27 -10.71 -19.78
C SER A 46 -24.48 -10.03 -20.45
N LEU A 47 -24.28 -8.94 -21.23
CA LEU A 47 -25.30 -8.25 -22.05
C LEU A 47 -26.25 -9.18 -22.82
N PRO A 48 -25.76 -10.07 -23.71
CA PRO A 48 -26.61 -10.91 -24.56
C PRO A 48 -27.38 -11.99 -23.80
N LEU A 49 -27.04 -12.23 -22.52
CA LEU A 49 -27.72 -13.21 -21.67
C LEU A 49 -28.93 -12.61 -20.92
N TRP A 50 -29.08 -11.28 -20.92
CA TRP A 50 -30.11 -10.58 -20.16
C TRP A 50 -31.20 -10.04 -21.09
N ALA A 51 -32.45 -10.47 -20.89
CA ALA A 51 -33.60 -10.00 -21.67
C ALA A 51 -34.15 -8.65 -21.19
N ASP A 52 -33.76 -8.19 -19.99
CA ASP A 52 -34.24 -6.95 -19.37
C ASP A 52 -33.12 -5.89 -19.28
N LEU A 53 -33.29 -4.82 -20.05
CA LEU A 53 -32.39 -3.66 -20.11
C LEU A 53 -32.32 -2.88 -18.77
N LYS A 54 -33.38 -2.86 -17.96
CA LYS A 54 -33.36 -2.21 -16.64
C LYS A 54 -32.47 -2.96 -15.66
N ALA A 55 -32.58 -4.28 -15.63
CA ALA A 55 -31.77 -5.11 -14.75
C ALA A 55 -30.28 -4.99 -15.11
N TRP A 56 -29.98 -4.95 -16.41
CA TRP A 56 -28.64 -4.69 -16.93
C TRP A 56 -28.08 -3.32 -16.51
N GLN A 57 -28.89 -2.26 -16.60
CA GLN A 57 -28.49 -0.91 -16.19
C GLN A 57 -28.24 -0.78 -14.69
N VAL A 58 -29.05 -1.43 -13.85
CA VAL A 58 -28.83 -1.44 -12.39
C VAL A 58 -27.50 -2.12 -12.05
N ALA A 59 -27.15 -3.19 -12.78
CA ALA A 59 -25.89 -3.91 -12.56
C ALA A 59 -24.64 -3.07 -12.89
N ILE A 60 -24.61 -2.28 -13.98
CA ILE A 60 -23.44 -1.42 -14.22
C ILE A 60 -23.29 -0.34 -13.18
N HIS A 61 -24.40 0.25 -12.78
CA HIS A 61 -24.40 1.33 -11.80
C HIS A 61 -23.83 0.82 -10.47
N THR A 62 -24.26 -0.36 -10.01
CA THR A 62 -23.74 -0.96 -8.78
C THR A 62 -22.26 -1.33 -8.92
N VAL A 63 -21.84 -1.96 -10.02
CA VAL A 63 -20.44 -2.32 -10.25
C VAL A 63 -19.54 -1.09 -10.31
N ALA A 64 -19.92 -0.05 -11.06
CA ALA A 64 -19.18 1.20 -11.15
C ALA A 64 -19.08 1.91 -9.78
N SER A 65 -20.14 1.84 -8.97
CA SER A 65 -20.14 2.40 -7.61
C SER A 65 -19.14 1.66 -6.71
N VAL A 66 -19.21 0.33 -6.68
CA VAL A 66 -18.26 -0.50 -5.90
C VAL A 66 -16.83 -0.27 -6.37
N GLN A 67 -16.60 -0.24 -7.67
CA GLN A 67 -15.30 0.01 -8.29
C GLN A 67 -14.71 1.35 -7.86
N SER A 68 -15.54 2.39 -7.83
CA SER A 68 -15.12 3.73 -7.41
C SER A 68 -14.77 3.78 -5.92
N LEU A 69 -15.60 3.19 -5.05
CA LEU A 69 -15.31 3.11 -3.61
C LEU A 69 -14.02 2.33 -3.33
N PHE A 70 -13.80 1.26 -4.06
CA PHE A 70 -12.58 0.45 -3.94
C PHE A 70 -11.33 1.22 -4.37
N LEU A 71 -11.41 1.92 -5.52
CA LEU A 71 -10.36 2.84 -5.97
C LEU A 71 -10.07 3.92 -4.94
N LEU A 72 -11.12 4.52 -4.37
CA LEU A 72 -11.01 5.54 -3.33
C LEU A 72 -10.28 5.00 -2.10
N ALA A 73 -10.69 3.84 -1.58
CA ALA A 73 -10.06 3.22 -0.41
C ALA A 73 -8.58 2.89 -0.65
N LEU A 74 -8.22 2.46 -1.86
CA LEU A 74 -6.83 2.19 -2.20
C LEU A 74 -6.01 3.45 -2.35
N LEU A 75 -6.59 4.50 -2.94
CA LEU A 75 -5.94 5.80 -3.06
C LEU A 75 -5.70 6.39 -1.66
N GLU A 76 -6.68 6.31 -0.77
CA GLU A 76 -6.55 6.71 0.63
C GLU A 76 -5.46 5.89 1.35
N ASN A 77 -5.42 4.57 1.14
CA ASN A 77 -4.41 3.71 1.76
C ASN A 77 -2.98 3.95 1.23
N ALA A 78 -2.84 4.20 -0.08
CA ALA A 78 -1.58 4.60 -0.68
C ALA A 78 -1.13 5.99 -0.21
N GLY A 79 -2.08 6.93 -0.11
CA GLY A 79 -1.85 8.28 0.40
C GLY A 79 -1.35 8.26 1.83
N ARG A 80 -2.05 7.58 2.75
CA ARG A 80 -1.65 7.45 4.15
C ARG A 80 -0.23 6.89 4.30
N ARG A 81 0.09 5.81 3.58
CA ARG A 81 1.43 5.21 3.61
C ARG A 81 2.51 6.13 3.05
N ALA A 82 2.21 6.89 2.00
CA ALA A 82 3.15 7.85 1.43
C ALA A 82 3.43 9.02 2.38
N GLU A 83 2.40 9.50 3.08
CA GLU A 83 2.51 10.57 4.07
C GLU A 83 3.35 10.14 5.27
N GLU A 84 3.08 8.96 5.84
CA GLU A 84 3.89 8.36 6.92
C GLU A 84 5.38 8.24 6.53
N ALA A 85 5.67 7.72 5.33
CA ALA A 85 7.04 7.59 4.84
C ALA A 85 7.74 8.94 4.57
N SER A 86 6.97 9.98 4.23
CA SER A 86 7.52 11.33 4.02
C SER A 86 7.89 11.99 5.34
N GLN A 87 7.05 11.84 6.37
CA GLN A 87 7.31 12.37 7.70
C GLN A 87 8.56 11.74 8.33
N GLU A 88 8.69 10.41 8.23
CA GLU A 88 9.87 9.70 8.75
C GLU A 88 11.17 10.20 8.11
N LYS A 89 11.18 10.39 6.78
CA LYS A 89 12.35 10.94 6.08
C LYS A 89 12.68 12.37 6.52
N LEU A 90 11.67 13.21 6.71
CA LEU A 90 11.86 14.59 7.19
C LEU A 90 12.44 14.59 8.61
N ASN A 91 11.94 13.71 9.48
CA ASN A 91 12.43 13.55 10.84
C ASN A 91 13.90 13.11 10.87
N VAL A 92 14.28 12.13 10.04
CA VAL A 92 15.69 11.69 9.92
C VAL A 92 16.60 12.82 9.43
N ILE A 93 16.14 13.63 8.46
CA ILE A 93 16.91 14.79 7.99
C ILE A 93 17.04 15.85 9.09
N ALA A 94 15.97 16.11 9.85
CA ALA A 94 16.00 17.05 10.96
C ALA A 94 16.97 16.60 12.06
N GLU A 95 16.97 15.32 12.42
CA GLU A 95 17.92 14.74 13.38
C GLU A 95 19.36 14.86 12.87
N ALA A 96 19.62 14.46 11.62
CA ALA A 96 20.97 14.56 11.04
C ALA A 96 21.49 16.01 10.98
N LEU A 97 20.60 16.98 10.73
CA LEU A 97 20.92 18.40 10.80
C LEU A 97 21.20 18.86 12.23
N ALA A 98 20.40 18.41 13.20
CA ALA A 98 20.61 18.70 14.62
C ALA A 98 21.97 18.16 15.10
N ASP A 99 22.30 16.91 14.80
CA ASP A 99 23.59 16.29 15.14
C ASP A 99 24.78 17.00 14.48
N LEU A 100 24.64 17.42 13.22
CA LEU A 100 25.68 18.19 12.53
C LEU A 100 25.90 19.54 13.23
N MET A 101 24.83 20.23 13.58
CA MET A 101 24.91 21.49 14.31
C MET A 101 25.47 21.29 15.73
N GLU A 102 25.10 20.23 16.45
CA GLU A 102 25.65 19.88 17.77
C GLU A 102 27.16 19.60 17.70
N SER A 103 27.61 18.88 16.65
CA SER A 103 29.03 18.62 16.41
C SER A 103 29.84 19.91 16.16
N ARG A 104 29.21 20.94 15.58
CA ARG A 104 29.75 22.29 15.36
C ARG A 104 29.55 23.24 16.55
N ALA A 105 28.56 22.98 17.40
CA ALA A 105 28.22 23.81 18.56
C ALA A 105 29.23 23.68 19.71
N ARG A 106 30.08 22.64 19.71
CA ARG A 106 31.24 22.58 20.62
C ARG A 106 32.20 23.76 20.49
N ASP A 107 32.14 24.51 19.38
CA ASP A 107 32.93 25.72 19.16
C ASP A 107 32.12 27.03 19.34
N ASP A 108 30.78 27.00 19.50
CA ASP A 108 29.93 28.22 19.57
C ASP A 108 28.59 27.97 20.31
N GLU A 109 28.44 28.51 21.53
CA GLU A 109 27.26 28.36 22.42
C GLU A 109 25.94 28.82 21.79
N ARG A 110 25.97 29.77 20.84
CA ARG A 110 24.76 30.26 20.15
C ARG A 110 24.17 29.23 19.18
N LEU A 111 24.98 28.29 18.71
CA LEU A 111 24.54 27.24 17.79
C LEU A 111 23.76 26.16 18.53
N GLY A 112 24.14 25.83 19.78
CA GLY A 112 23.45 24.86 20.63
C GLY A 112 22.00 25.26 20.92
N GLU A 113 21.74 26.54 21.21
CA GLU A 113 20.37 27.06 21.42
C GLU A 113 19.50 26.98 20.16
N SER A 114 20.12 27.00 18.97
CA SER A 114 19.40 26.85 17.71
C SER A 114 19.07 25.39 17.39
N VAL A 115 19.92 24.44 17.83
CA VAL A 115 19.65 22.99 17.76
C VAL A 115 18.51 22.60 18.68
N GLN A 116 18.52 23.08 19.93
CA GLN A 116 17.47 22.80 20.90
C GLN A 116 16.09 23.25 20.37
N ARG A 117 16.01 24.45 19.79
CA ARG A 117 14.77 24.95 19.17
C ARG A 117 14.28 24.13 17.99
N LEU A 118 15.18 23.51 17.22
CA LEU A 118 14.79 22.62 16.13
C LEU A 118 14.27 21.29 16.66
N ARG A 119 14.90 20.72 17.70
CA ARG A 119 14.43 19.50 18.37
C ARG A 119 13.04 19.68 19.01
N ASP A 120 12.82 20.80 19.71
CA ASP A 120 11.52 21.13 20.31
C ASP A 120 10.42 21.31 19.25
N ALA A 121 10.72 22.00 18.15
CA ALA A 121 9.75 22.24 17.07
C ALA A 121 9.41 20.97 16.29
N VAL A 122 10.33 19.98 16.25
CA VAL A 122 10.15 18.69 15.56
C VAL A 122 9.56 17.63 16.50
N GLY A 123 9.56 17.84 17.82
CA GLY A 123 8.91 16.95 18.79
C GLY A 123 9.67 15.64 19.04
N LEU A 124 11.01 15.69 19.01
CA LEU A 124 11.90 14.53 19.18
C LEU A 124 12.13 14.11 20.64
N GLU A 125 11.54 14.79 21.63
CA GLU A 125 11.92 14.65 23.04
C GLU A 125 11.48 13.33 23.73
N ASP A 126 10.52 12.58 23.19
CA ASP A 126 9.94 11.43 23.90
C ASP A 126 10.07 10.09 23.15
N ARG A 127 11.30 9.66 22.87
CA ARG A 127 11.59 8.23 22.63
C ARG A 127 12.86 7.80 23.36
N HIS A 128 12.70 7.55 24.66
CA HIS A 128 13.58 6.67 25.45
C HIS A 128 12.90 5.33 25.70
#